data_AF-A0AAN9VGJ0-F1
#
_entry.id   AF-A0AAN9VGJ0-F1
#
_cell.length_a   1.000
_cell.length_b   1.000
_cell.length_c   1.000
_cell.angle_alpha   90.00
_cell.angle_beta   90.00
_cell.angle_gamma   90.00
#
_symmetry.space_group_name_H-M   'P 1'
#
loop_
_entity.id
_entity.type
_entity.pdbx_description
1 polymer ?
#
loop_
_entity_poly.entity_id
_entity_poly.type
_entity_poly.pdbx_seq_one_letter_code
_entity_poly.pdbx_strand_id
1 'polypeptide(L)'
;MAIRELPSVLSTKISSRFLKSCKLGHTKTFCSFKKPSFGILFDIDGVIVRGKKVLPSAPEAFWRLINADGTFRVPTVFVTNAGNGLRHEKAKQLSQWLGVQVSEDQVIMAHSPLRMFQQFHTKHVLVSGQGPTVEIAKNLGFQKITTLEQLRHTFPVLDAVDHKRRISVPCTFEQYFPPIEAVVLFGEPVRWETALQLLVDVLMTDGQPAVCPATLRYPHIPVLACNMDLQWMAEARMPRFGHGAFLLCLETLYKKITGLNLIYTALIGKPSEITYHHAHCMVLAHARQIGITDNLKHLYAIGDNIYTDVFGANLYNQYLERRERRVTRRQQNIEDLLGADPHDWDQGAVSCSSILVETGVYSPDRNDGISDHSPRDFLPVEEKLREPEYTVENVSKAIDLIFNIENFE
;
A
#
# COMPACT_ATOMS: atom_id res chain seq x y z
N MET A 1 25.19 19.64 -62.96
CA MET A 1 25.72 21.00 -62.66
C MET A 1 26.34 20.93 -61.28
N ALA A 2 27.68 20.95 -61.24
CA ALA A 2 28.61 21.10 -60.11
C ALA A 2 28.34 20.34 -58.79
N ILE A 3 28.91 19.14 -58.72
CA ILE A 3 29.55 18.57 -57.53
C ILE A 3 30.80 19.44 -57.22
N ARG A 4 31.02 19.83 -55.96
CA ARG A 4 32.28 20.42 -55.52
C ARG A 4 33.02 19.46 -54.59
N GLU A 5 34.16 19.04 -55.09
CA GLU A 5 35.18 18.19 -54.50
C GLU A 5 36.26 18.98 -53.71
N LEU A 6 36.89 18.26 -52.77
CA LEU A 6 38.31 18.30 -52.30
C LEU A 6 38.80 19.40 -51.31
N PRO A 7 39.92 19.17 -50.55
CA PRO A 7 40.88 18.05 -50.64
C PRO A 7 41.32 17.36 -49.33
N SER A 8 41.97 16.21 -49.52
CA SER A 8 42.78 15.45 -48.58
C SER A 8 44.26 15.88 -48.53
N VAL A 9 44.93 15.47 -47.44
CA VAL A 9 46.38 15.28 -47.22
C VAL A 9 47.18 16.48 -46.66
N LEU A 10 47.70 16.31 -45.44
CA LEU A 10 49.12 16.45 -45.13
C LEU A 10 49.47 15.68 -43.86
N SER A 11 50.37 14.71 -44.04
CA SER A 11 50.98 13.90 -42.98
C SER A 11 52.16 14.66 -42.39
N THR A 12 52.35 14.59 -41.07
CA THR A 12 53.59 15.01 -40.42
C THR A 12 54.05 13.92 -39.46
N LYS A 13 55.14 13.23 -39.84
CA LYS A 13 55.94 12.36 -38.97
C LYS A 13 56.88 13.23 -38.13
N ILE A 14 56.84 13.14 -36.80
CA ILE A 14 57.96 13.46 -35.90
C ILE A 14 57.86 12.51 -34.68
N SER A 15 58.60 11.40 -34.70
CA SER A 15 59.81 11.13 -33.90
C SER A 15 59.55 10.39 -32.59
N SER A 16 59.84 9.10 -32.62
CA SER A 16 60.11 8.26 -31.46
C SER A 16 61.43 8.67 -30.81
N ARG A 17 61.42 9.12 -29.55
CA ARG A 17 62.50 8.87 -28.57
C ARG A 17 62.20 9.46 -27.20
N PHE A 18 62.40 8.61 -26.18
CA PHE A 18 62.61 8.92 -24.76
C PHE A 18 61.42 9.47 -23.95
N LEU A 19 60.68 8.56 -23.31
CA LEU A 19 60.20 8.81 -21.94
C LEU A 19 60.55 7.61 -21.05
N LYS A 20 61.47 7.89 -20.13
CA LYS A 20 61.92 7.02 -19.06
C LYS A 20 60.76 6.77 -18.08
N SER A 21 60.75 5.54 -17.59
CA SER A 21 60.08 5.06 -16.37
C SER A 21 59.89 6.13 -15.28
N CYS A 22 58.63 6.37 -14.92
CA CYS A 22 58.23 6.81 -13.59
C CYS A 22 57.02 5.99 -13.16
N LYS A 23 57.27 4.92 -12.38
CA LYS A 23 56.25 4.24 -11.60
C LYS A 23 55.81 5.18 -10.48
N LEU A 24 54.69 5.88 -10.65
CA LEU A 24 53.92 6.37 -9.51
C LEU A 24 52.70 5.47 -9.36
N GLY A 25 52.66 4.72 -8.26
CA GLY A 25 51.48 3.99 -7.83
C GLY A 25 50.36 4.98 -7.55
N HIS A 26 49.38 5.04 -8.44
CA HIS A 26 48.05 5.51 -8.08
C HIS A 26 47.28 4.32 -7.55
N THR A 27 47.38 4.09 -6.24
CA THR A 27 46.28 3.44 -5.53
C THR A 27 45.07 4.36 -5.70
N LYS A 28 44.23 4.07 -6.69
CA LYS A 28 42.85 4.54 -6.69
C LYS A 28 42.22 3.94 -5.45
N THR A 29 42.19 4.69 -4.36
CA THR A 29 41.28 4.44 -3.26
C THR A 29 39.88 4.58 -3.87
N PHE A 30 39.30 3.46 -4.28
CA PHE A 30 37.87 3.41 -4.52
C PHE A 30 37.25 3.75 -3.17
N CYS A 31 36.74 4.98 -3.04
CA CYS A 31 35.86 5.33 -1.94
C CYS A 31 34.63 4.45 -2.14
N SER A 32 34.57 3.29 -1.48
CA SER A 32 33.36 2.48 -1.54
C SER A 32 32.31 3.23 -0.74
N PHE A 33 31.38 3.88 -1.44
CA PHE A 33 30.21 4.48 -0.80
C PHE A 33 29.57 3.41 0.10
N LYS A 34 29.40 3.74 1.39
CA LYS A 34 28.79 2.84 2.37
C LYS A 34 27.39 2.48 1.86
N LYS A 35 27.14 1.21 1.57
CA LYS A 35 25.79 0.73 1.21
C LYS A 35 24.89 0.86 2.44
N PRO A 36 23.67 1.38 2.31
CA PRO A 36 22.80 1.54 3.46
C PRO A 36 22.40 0.17 4.02
N SER A 37 22.25 0.13 5.34
CA SER A 37 21.72 -1.01 6.08
C SER A 37 20.24 -0.88 6.39
N PHE A 38 19.54 0.04 5.72
CA PHE A 38 18.18 0.40 6.05
C PHE A 38 17.33 0.66 4.80
N GLY A 39 16.03 0.57 4.97
CA GLY A 39 15.03 0.91 3.96
C GLY A 39 13.98 1.83 4.52
N ILE A 40 13.35 2.61 3.64
CA ILE A 40 12.35 3.61 4.03
C ILE A 40 11.00 3.28 3.40
N LEU A 41 9.96 3.27 4.21
CA LEU A 41 8.57 3.12 3.84
C LEU A 41 7.89 4.49 4.01
N PHE A 42 7.45 5.11 2.92
CA PHE A 42 6.78 6.41 2.98
C PHE A 42 5.27 6.25 2.81
N ASP A 43 4.48 6.80 3.73
CA ASP A 43 3.11 7.19 3.37
C ASP A 43 3.13 8.33 2.32
N ILE A 44 2.00 8.53 1.64
CA ILE A 44 1.86 9.49 0.54
C ILE A 44 1.07 10.72 1.00
N ASP A 45 -0.16 10.52 1.48
CA ASP A 45 -1.04 11.60 1.87
C ASP A 45 -0.60 12.14 3.23
N GLY A 46 -0.51 13.46 3.40
CA GLY A 46 0.04 14.07 4.62
C GLY A 46 1.56 13.99 4.77
N VAL A 47 2.27 13.15 4.02
CA VAL A 47 3.75 13.04 4.03
C VAL A 47 4.41 13.65 2.79
N ILE A 48 3.88 13.37 1.61
CA ILE A 48 4.41 13.85 0.31
C ILE A 48 3.46 14.89 -0.30
N VAL A 49 2.16 14.66 -0.20
CA VAL A 49 1.12 15.53 -0.77
C VAL A 49 0.02 15.82 0.24
N ARG A 50 -0.72 16.92 0.02
CA ARG A 50 -2.03 17.16 0.64
C ARG A 50 -3.06 17.30 -0.47
N GLY A 51 -3.88 16.28 -0.66
CA GLY A 51 -4.67 16.14 -1.88
C GLY A 51 -3.76 16.13 -3.12
N LYS A 52 -3.97 17.05 -4.06
CA LYS A 52 -3.13 17.18 -5.27
C LYS A 52 -1.90 18.09 -5.11
N LYS A 53 -1.72 18.74 -3.94
CA LYS A 53 -0.64 19.71 -3.73
C LYS A 53 0.57 19.03 -3.09
N VAL A 54 1.71 19.06 -3.77
CA VAL A 54 2.99 18.57 -3.22
C VAL A 54 3.39 19.42 -2.01
N LEU A 55 3.81 18.75 -0.94
CA LEU A 55 4.34 19.41 0.24
C LEU A 55 5.74 20.00 -0.09
N PRO A 56 6.02 21.26 0.29
CA PRO A 56 7.22 21.96 -0.19
C PRO A 56 8.54 21.24 0.09
N SER A 57 8.65 20.54 1.23
CA SER A 57 9.86 19.86 1.63
C SER A 57 10.07 18.49 0.97
N ALA A 58 9.06 17.93 0.30
CA ALA A 58 9.15 16.56 -0.23
C ALA A 58 10.15 16.43 -1.40
N PRO A 59 10.09 17.22 -2.49
CA PRO A 59 10.96 16.99 -3.65
C PRO A 59 12.45 17.05 -3.31
N GLU A 60 12.88 18.08 -2.58
CA GLU A 60 14.28 18.26 -2.17
C GLU A 60 14.75 17.14 -1.22
N ALA A 61 13.86 16.65 -0.35
CA ALA A 61 14.18 15.54 0.53
C ALA A 61 14.44 14.25 -0.25
N PHE A 62 13.64 13.96 -1.29
CA PHE A 62 13.82 12.77 -2.13
C PHE A 62 15.08 12.83 -3.01
N TRP A 63 15.57 14.02 -3.36
CA TRP A 63 16.86 14.15 -4.06
C TRP A 63 18.04 13.62 -3.26
N ARG A 64 17.94 13.56 -1.93
CA ARG A 64 18.97 13.00 -1.06
C ARG A 64 18.98 11.47 -1.05
N LEU A 65 17.91 10.84 -1.55
CA LEU A 65 17.77 9.39 -1.64
C LEU A 65 18.23 8.84 -2.99
N ILE A 66 18.67 9.71 -3.91
CA ILE A 66 19.16 9.34 -5.25
C ILE A 66 20.65 9.69 -5.44
N ASN A 67 21.30 9.00 -6.36
CA ASN A 67 22.62 9.32 -6.88
C ASN A 67 22.53 10.42 -7.95
N ALA A 68 23.69 10.94 -8.35
CA ALA A 68 23.79 11.96 -9.40
C ALA A 68 23.27 11.49 -10.78
N ASP A 69 23.17 10.18 -11.01
CA ASP A 69 22.59 9.58 -12.22
C ASP A 69 21.05 9.40 -12.13
N GLY A 70 20.44 9.82 -11.02
CA GLY A 70 18.99 9.72 -10.78
C GLY A 70 18.52 8.38 -10.22
N THR A 71 19.41 7.41 -10.00
CA THR A 71 19.06 6.11 -9.41
C THR A 71 18.96 6.19 -7.89
N PHE A 72 18.06 5.42 -7.27
CA PHE A 72 17.97 5.36 -5.81
C PHE A 72 19.27 4.78 -5.21
N ARG A 73 19.78 5.46 -4.17
CA ARG A 73 20.88 4.96 -3.32
C ARG A 73 20.42 4.41 -1.99
N VAL A 74 19.15 4.64 -1.63
CA VAL A 74 18.49 4.10 -0.44
C VAL A 74 17.25 3.30 -0.86
N PRO A 75 17.11 2.03 -0.43
CA PRO A 75 15.92 1.22 -0.67
C PRO A 75 14.67 1.95 -0.16
N THR A 76 13.79 2.30 -1.09
CA THR A 76 12.63 3.14 -0.82
C THR A 76 11.37 2.56 -1.46
N VAL A 77 10.29 2.48 -0.71
CA VAL A 77 8.95 2.16 -1.21
C VAL A 77 7.89 3.10 -0.62
N PHE A 78 6.74 3.19 -1.29
CA PHE A 78 5.63 4.07 -0.96
C PHE A 78 4.41 3.23 -0.59
N VAL A 79 3.85 3.44 0.60
CA VAL A 79 2.75 2.63 1.16
C VAL A 79 1.55 3.51 1.45
N THR A 80 0.50 3.39 0.64
CA THR A 80 -0.74 4.18 0.77
C THR A 80 -1.95 3.27 0.95
N ASN A 81 -2.92 3.74 1.73
CA ASN A 81 -4.24 3.11 1.85
C ASN A 81 -5.22 3.53 0.74
N ALA A 82 -4.76 4.30 -0.25
CA ALA A 82 -5.54 4.54 -1.46
C ALA A 82 -5.80 3.23 -2.21
N GLY A 83 -7.08 2.95 -2.47
CA GLY A 83 -7.53 1.75 -3.18
C GLY A 83 -8.14 2.03 -4.57
N ASN A 84 -8.10 3.29 -5.03
CA ASN A 84 -8.89 3.77 -6.17
C ASN A 84 -8.12 3.93 -7.49
N GLY A 85 -6.90 3.37 -7.59
CA GLY A 85 -6.06 3.54 -8.77
C GLY A 85 -5.07 2.40 -8.97
N LEU A 86 -4.41 2.42 -10.12
CA LEU A 86 -3.39 1.45 -10.49
C LEU A 86 -2.01 1.85 -9.96
N ARG A 87 -1.17 0.86 -9.60
CA ARG A 87 0.18 1.09 -9.06
C ARG A 87 1.05 1.92 -10.02
N HIS A 88 1.01 1.60 -11.33
CA HIS A 88 1.80 2.33 -12.33
C HIS A 88 1.35 3.79 -12.49
N GLU A 89 0.05 4.08 -12.39
CA GLU A 89 -0.45 5.45 -12.43
C GLU A 89 0.02 6.25 -11.21
N LYS A 90 -0.03 5.62 -10.03
CA LYS A 90 0.47 6.23 -8.79
C LYS A 90 1.98 6.44 -8.83
N ALA A 91 2.75 5.49 -9.36
CA ALA A 91 4.19 5.62 -9.55
C ALA A 91 4.54 6.79 -10.48
N LYS A 92 3.78 6.96 -11.57
CA LYS A 92 3.92 8.10 -12.47
C LYS A 92 3.59 9.43 -11.78
N GLN A 93 2.53 9.47 -10.97
CA GLN A 93 2.18 10.66 -10.16
C GLN A 93 3.29 11.02 -9.17
N LEU A 94 3.77 10.03 -8.40
CA LEU A 94 4.89 10.21 -7.47
C LEU A 94 6.14 10.73 -8.19
N SER A 95 6.44 10.17 -9.37
CA SER A 95 7.60 10.60 -10.15
C SER A 95 7.50 12.07 -10.56
N GLN A 96 6.30 12.51 -10.96
CA GLN A 96 6.03 13.91 -11.31
C GLN A 96 6.11 14.84 -10.11
N TRP A 97 5.58 14.42 -8.96
CA TRP A 97 5.56 15.23 -7.74
C TRP A 97 6.95 15.41 -7.13
N LEU A 98 7.77 14.36 -7.15
CA LEU A 98 9.07 14.33 -6.49
C LEU A 98 10.22 14.72 -7.42
N GLY A 99 10.01 14.66 -8.74
CA GLY A 99 11.09 14.85 -9.72
C GLY A 99 12.13 13.73 -9.69
N VAL A 100 11.75 12.52 -9.23
CA VAL A 100 12.59 11.31 -9.22
C VAL A 100 11.86 10.17 -9.93
N GLN A 101 12.56 9.22 -10.53
CA GLN A 101 11.91 8.09 -11.21
C GLN A 101 11.44 7.04 -10.20
N VAL A 102 10.12 6.87 -10.06
CA VAL A 102 9.50 5.86 -9.18
C VAL A 102 8.91 4.75 -10.05
N SER A 103 9.31 3.51 -9.79
CA SER A 103 8.76 2.31 -10.43
C SER A 103 7.45 1.87 -9.76
N GLU A 104 6.58 1.16 -10.50
CA GLU A 104 5.39 0.54 -9.92
C GLU A 104 5.70 -0.52 -8.85
N ASP A 105 6.90 -1.12 -8.93
CA ASP A 105 7.41 -2.08 -7.93
C ASP A 105 7.89 -1.40 -6.64
N GLN A 106 7.82 -0.07 -6.57
CA GLN A 106 8.03 0.69 -5.34
C GLN A 106 6.72 1.15 -4.71
N VAL A 107 5.55 0.88 -5.32
CA VAL A 107 4.26 1.39 -4.85
C VAL A 107 3.38 0.27 -4.30
N ILE A 108 3.02 0.39 -3.03
CA ILE A 108 2.06 -0.44 -2.31
C ILE A 108 0.79 0.37 -2.14
N MET A 109 -0.23 0.04 -2.92
CA MET A 109 -1.62 0.49 -2.72
C MET A 109 -2.33 -0.44 -1.71
N ALA A 110 -3.43 0.02 -1.12
CA ALA A 110 -4.23 -0.74 -0.13
C ALA A 110 -4.56 -2.19 -0.56
N HIS A 111 -4.86 -2.37 -1.84
CA HIS A 111 -5.24 -3.67 -2.43
C HIS A 111 -4.05 -4.56 -2.83
N SER A 112 -2.81 -4.04 -2.86
CA SER A 112 -1.63 -4.75 -3.36
C SER A 112 -1.35 -6.08 -2.64
N PRO A 113 -1.52 -6.17 -1.29
CA PRO A 113 -1.31 -7.44 -0.59
C PRO A 113 -2.21 -8.59 -1.06
N LEU A 114 -3.35 -8.31 -1.73
CA LEU A 114 -4.22 -9.36 -2.30
C LEU A 114 -3.53 -10.25 -3.35
N ARG A 115 -2.37 -9.84 -3.88
CA ARG A 115 -1.53 -10.72 -4.71
C ARG A 115 -1.10 -11.99 -3.99
N MET A 116 -0.97 -11.94 -2.67
CA MET A 116 -0.61 -13.10 -1.85
C MET A 116 -1.82 -14.01 -1.53
N PHE A 117 -3.04 -13.58 -1.82
CA PHE A 117 -4.29 -14.28 -1.50
C PHE A 117 -4.76 -15.20 -2.64
N GLN A 118 -3.86 -16.05 -3.12
CA GLN A 118 -4.07 -16.88 -4.31
C GLN A 118 -5.27 -17.83 -4.19
N GLN A 119 -5.63 -18.24 -2.96
CA GLN A 119 -6.80 -19.08 -2.69
C GLN A 119 -8.14 -18.44 -3.05
N PHE A 120 -8.17 -17.12 -3.28
CA PHE A 120 -9.37 -16.39 -3.73
C PHE A 120 -9.36 -16.06 -5.22
N HIS A 121 -8.24 -16.22 -5.92
CA HIS A 121 -8.09 -15.73 -7.30
C HIS A 121 -8.97 -16.47 -8.32
N THR A 122 -9.27 -17.75 -8.10
CA THR A 122 -10.14 -18.57 -8.97
C THR A 122 -11.63 -18.48 -8.62
N LYS A 123 -11.95 -17.89 -7.47
CA LYS A 123 -13.33 -17.72 -6.98
C LYS A 123 -14.05 -16.61 -7.73
N HIS A 124 -15.37 -16.72 -7.83
CA HIS A 124 -16.21 -15.62 -8.29
C HIS A 124 -16.34 -14.56 -7.21
N VAL A 125 -15.72 -13.39 -7.43
CA VAL A 125 -15.68 -12.32 -6.44
C VAL A 125 -16.59 -11.15 -6.82
N LEU A 126 -17.30 -10.62 -5.83
CA LEU A 126 -17.96 -9.32 -5.91
C LEU A 126 -16.98 -8.24 -5.47
N VAL A 127 -16.69 -7.28 -6.35
CA VAL A 127 -15.78 -6.17 -6.05
C VAL A 127 -16.53 -4.86 -5.81
N SER A 128 -16.13 -4.16 -4.75
CA SER A 128 -16.62 -2.83 -4.38
C SER A 128 -15.45 -1.86 -4.21
N GLY A 129 -15.62 -0.62 -4.68
CA GLY A 129 -14.63 0.44 -4.57
C GLY A 129 -14.76 1.47 -5.68
N GLN A 130 -13.74 2.31 -5.81
CA GLN A 130 -13.63 3.35 -6.84
C GLN A 130 -12.49 3.05 -7.82
N GLY A 131 -12.48 3.73 -8.96
CA GLY A 131 -11.45 3.58 -9.99
C GLY A 131 -11.68 2.37 -10.91
N PRO A 132 -10.65 1.91 -11.63
CA PRO A 132 -10.75 0.80 -12.58
C PRO A 132 -10.76 -0.55 -11.83
N THR A 133 -11.80 -0.81 -11.04
CA THR A 133 -11.88 -1.95 -10.10
C THR A 133 -11.69 -3.31 -10.77
N VAL A 134 -12.22 -3.51 -11.98
CA VAL A 134 -12.02 -4.75 -12.75
C VAL A 134 -10.56 -4.93 -13.15
N GLU A 135 -9.89 -3.86 -13.56
CA GLU A 135 -8.47 -3.90 -13.96
C GLU A 135 -7.58 -4.13 -12.75
N ILE A 136 -7.86 -3.46 -11.63
CA ILE A 136 -7.20 -3.70 -10.34
C ILE A 136 -7.31 -5.18 -9.98
N ALA A 137 -8.52 -5.75 -9.96
CA ALA A 137 -8.75 -7.15 -9.61
C ALA A 137 -7.98 -8.12 -10.54
N LYS A 138 -8.01 -7.89 -11.86
CA LYS A 138 -7.25 -8.70 -12.82
C LYS A 138 -5.73 -8.62 -12.58
N ASN A 139 -5.20 -7.43 -12.34
CA ASN A 139 -3.76 -7.21 -12.07
C ASN A 139 -3.29 -7.80 -10.73
N LEU A 140 -4.22 -8.15 -9.84
CA LEU A 140 -3.96 -8.84 -8.58
C LEU A 140 -4.06 -10.37 -8.72
N GLY A 141 -4.69 -10.88 -9.80
CA GLY A 141 -4.82 -12.31 -10.08
C GLY A 141 -6.26 -12.84 -10.11
N PHE A 142 -7.27 -12.03 -9.76
CA PHE A 142 -8.67 -12.46 -9.76
C PHE A 142 -9.19 -12.73 -11.17
N GLN A 143 -9.85 -13.88 -11.35
CA GLN A 143 -10.26 -14.38 -12.66
C GLN A 143 -11.73 -14.12 -12.97
N LYS A 144 -12.61 -14.28 -11.97
CA LYS A 144 -14.07 -14.16 -12.11
C LYS A 144 -14.55 -12.99 -11.26
N ILE A 145 -14.88 -11.88 -11.91
CA ILE A 145 -15.15 -10.61 -11.24
C ILE A 145 -16.53 -10.10 -11.63
N THR A 146 -17.35 -9.79 -10.63
CA THR A 146 -18.56 -8.96 -10.79
C THR A 146 -18.37 -7.68 -9.99
N THR A 147 -18.65 -6.52 -10.56
CA THR A 147 -18.68 -5.25 -9.80
C THR A 147 -20.05 -5.00 -9.18
N LEU A 148 -20.14 -4.16 -8.14
CA LEU A 148 -21.42 -3.69 -7.62
C LEU A 148 -22.32 -3.07 -8.71
N GLU A 149 -21.72 -2.37 -9.68
CA GLU A 149 -22.47 -1.81 -10.80
C GLU A 149 -23.07 -2.91 -11.68
N GLN A 150 -22.32 -3.94 -12.03
CA GLN A 150 -22.82 -5.08 -12.80
C GLN A 150 -23.90 -5.86 -12.02
N LEU A 151 -23.70 -6.06 -10.72
CA LEU A 151 -24.68 -6.70 -9.85
C LEU A 151 -26.00 -5.93 -9.84
N ARG A 152 -25.94 -4.60 -9.65
CA ARG A 152 -27.10 -3.70 -9.70
C ARG A 152 -27.83 -3.76 -11.04
N HIS A 153 -27.11 -3.81 -12.16
CA HIS A 153 -27.73 -3.93 -13.48
C HIS A 153 -28.35 -5.31 -13.69
N THR A 154 -27.75 -6.36 -13.11
CA THR A 154 -28.26 -7.72 -13.19
C THR A 154 -29.51 -7.88 -12.34
N PHE A 155 -29.56 -7.29 -11.14
CA PHE A 155 -30.68 -7.38 -10.20
C PHE A 155 -31.23 -5.98 -9.86
N PRO A 156 -31.91 -5.33 -10.81
CA PRO A 156 -32.30 -3.92 -10.67
C PRO A 156 -33.33 -3.65 -9.55
N VAL A 157 -34.05 -4.69 -9.11
CA VAL A 157 -35.01 -4.59 -8.01
C VAL A 157 -34.36 -4.51 -6.63
N LEU A 158 -33.08 -4.87 -6.49
CA LEU A 158 -32.34 -4.79 -5.22
C LEU A 158 -31.93 -3.35 -4.87
N ASP A 159 -31.74 -2.47 -5.86
CA ASP A 159 -31.39 -1.05 -5.66
C ASP A 159 -32.64 -0.17 -5.78
N ALA A 160 -33.44 -0.14 -4.72
CA ALA A 160 -34.74 0.54 -4.71
C ALA A 160 -34.73 1.96 -4.11
N VAL A 161 -33.61 2.38 -3.50
CA VAL A 161 -33.51 3.65 -2.75
C VAL A 161 -33.46 4.86 -3.69
N ASP A 162 -32.71 4.78 -4.80
CA ASP A 162 -32.72 5.82 -5.82
C ASP A 162 -33.92 5.62 -6.77
N HIS A 163 -35.06 6.22 -6.42
CA HIS A 163 -36.30 6.16 -7.21
C HIS A 163 -36.13 6.59 -8.67
N LYS A 164 -35.14 7.43 -9.00
CA LYS A 164 -34.90 7.87 -10.38
C LYS A 164 -34.15 6.81 -11.19
N ARG A 165 -33.41 5.93 -10.54
CA ARG A 165 -32.66 4.82 -11.17
C ARG A 165 -33.36 3.47 -11.05
N ARG A 166 -34.47 3.42 -10.33
CA ARG A 166 -35.24 2.20 -10.09
C ARG A 166 -35.76 1.65 -11.41
N ILE A 167 -35.36 0.43 -11.72
CA ILE A 167 -35.86 -0.34 -12.86
C ILE A 167 -36.57 -1.56 -12.26
N SER A 168 -37.87 -1.71 -12.51
CA SER A 168 -38.67 -2.83 -11.97
C SER A 168 -38.74 -4.02 -12.91
N VAL A 169 -38.10 -3.94 -14.08
CA VAL A 169 -38.08 -5.03 -15.06
C VAL A 169 -36.99 -6.01 -14.66
N PRO A 170 -37.32 -7.28 -14.35
CA PRO A 170 -36.32 -8.30 -14.06
C PRO A 170 -35.43 -8.54 -15.27
N CYS A 171 -34.13 -8.75 -15.04
CA CYS A 171 -33.25 -9.23 -16.09
C CYS A 171 -33.49 -10.72 -16.33
N THR A 172 -33.71 -11.10 -17.59
CA THR A 172 -33.99 -12.49 -17.99
C THR A 172 -32.87 -13.48 -17.62
N PHE A 173 -31.68 -12.98 -17.31
CA PHE A 173 -30.50 -13.78 -16.98
C PHE A 173 -30.21 -13.88 -15.48
N GLU A 174 -31.01 -13.26 -14.61
CA GLU A 174 -30.84 -13.30 -13.14
C GLU A 174 -30.72 -14.73 -12.62
N GLN A 175 -31.54 -15.65 -13.15
CA GLN A 175 -31.56 -17.06 -12.74
C GLN A 175 -30.28 -17.84 -13.09
N TYR A 176 -29.46 -17.32 -14.01
CA TYR A 176 -28.20 -17.94 -14.44
C TYR A 176 -26.97 -17.27 -13.82
N PHE A 177 -27.18 -16.27 -12.95
CA PHE A 177 -26.09 -15.57 -12.32
C PHE A 177 -25.29 -16.51 -11.42
N PRO A 178 -23.97 -16.66 -11.63
CA PRO A 178 -23.17 -17.60 -10.84
C PRO A 178 -23.05 -17.12 -9.39
N PRO A 179 -23.07 -18.03 -8.40
CA PRO A 179 -22.92 -17.64 -7.00
C PRO A 179 -21.65 -16.82 -6.76
N ILE A 180 -21.75 -15.78 -5.95
CA ILE A 180 -20.60 -15.01 -5.46
C ILE A 180 -19.97 -15.79 -4.31
N GLU A 181 -18.68 -16.07 -4.42
CA GLU A 181 -17.94 -16.91 -3.48
C GLU A 181 -17.09 -16.11 -2.48
N ALA A 182 -16.87 -14.81 -2.75
CA ALA A 182 -16.25 -13.87 -1.81
C ALA A 182 -16.55 -12.41 -2.20
N VAL A 183 -16.44 -11.50 -1.24
CA VAL A 183 -16.54 -10.05 -1.42
C VAL A 183 -15.16 -9.42 -1.23
N VAL A 184 -14.76 -8.55 -2.14
CA VAL A 184 -13.52 -7.76 -2.06
C VAL A 184 -13.85 -6.28 -2.05
N LEU A 185 -13.52 -5.60 -0.95
CA LEU A 185 -13.74 -4.18 -0.73
C LEU A 185 -12.40 -3.45 -0.90
N PHE A 186 -12.16 -2.86 -2.08
CA PHE A 186 -10.93 -2.11 -2.36
C PHE A 186 -10.88 -0.75 -1.65
N GLY A 187 -12.03 -0.17 -1.36
CA GLY A 187 -12.19 1.16 -0.78
C GLY A 187 -13.65 1.57 -0.74
N GLU A 188 -13.96 2.76 -0.24
CA GLU A 188 -15.34 3.24 -0.12
C GLU A 188 -15.95 3.47 -1.51
N PRO A 189 -17.14 2.89 -1.80
CA PRO A 189 -17.84 3.18 -3.04
C PRO A 189 -18.50 4.57 -2.99
N VAL A 190 -18.92 5.06 -4.14
CA VAL A 190 -19.85 6.20 -4.22
C VAL A 190 -21.29 5.67 -4.07
N ARG A 191 -22.18 6.42 -3.42
CA ARG A 191 -23.55 6.00 -3.08
C ARG A 191 -23.58 4.83 -2.11
N TRP A 192 -23.26 5.14 -0.85
CA TRP A 192 -23.16 4.14 0.22
C TRP A 192 -24.48 3.40 0.41
N GLU A 193 -25.62 4.05 0.23
CA GLU A 193 -26.95 3.44 0.34
C GLU A 193 -27.13 2.23 -0.59
N THR A 194 -26.77 2.36 -1.88
CA THR A 194 -26.83 1.25 -2.84
C THR A 194 -25.83 0.16 -2.49
N ALA A 195 -24.59 0.53 -2.18
CA ALA A 195 -23.55 -0.44 -1.88
C ALA A 195 -23.84 -1.24 -0.61
N LEU A 196 -24.28 -0.58 0.47
CA LEU A 196 -24.64 -1.21 1.73
C LEU A 196 -25.79 -2.21 1.56
N GLN A 197 -26.84 -1.82 0.82
CA GLN A 197 -27.96 -2.73 0.51
C GLN A 197 -27.48 -3.99 -0.22
N LEU A 198 -26.79 -3.81 -1.35
CA LEU A 198 -26.34 -4.94 -2.18
C LEU A 198 -25.34 -5.84 -1.46
N LEU A 199 -24.43 -5.28 -0.67
CA LEU A 199 -23.47 -6.06 0.10
C LEU A 199 -24.18 -6.89 1.18
N VAL A 200 -25.10 -6.29 1.94
CA VAL A 200 -25.87 -7.02 2.95
C VAL A 200 -26.70 -8.14 2.31
N ASP A 201 -27.37 -7.88 1.19
CA ASP A 201 -28.13 -8.89 0.46
C ASP A 201 -27.24 -10.07 0.02
N VAL A 202 -26.09 -9.79 -0.57
CA VAL A 202 -25.12 -10.81 -1.01
C VAL A 202 -24.62 -11.65 0.17
N LEU A 203 -24.34 -11.03 1.32
CA LEU A 203 -23.89 -11.75 2.51
C LEU A 203 -25.01 -12.60 3.12
N MET A 204 -26.24 -12.10 3.17
CA MET A 204 -27.39 -12.84 3.71
C MET A 204 -27.82 -14.00 2.82
N THR A 205 -27.66 -13.86 1.50
CA THR A 205 -28.03 -14.87 0.51
C THR A 205 -26.94 -15.92 0.23
N ASP A 206 -25.84 -15.92 0.98
CA ASP A 206 -24.68 -16.80 0.72
C ASP A 206 -24.20 -16.70 -0.74
N GLY A 207 -24.18 -15.47 -1.28
CA GLY A 207 -23.75 -15.19 -2.64
C GLY A 207 -24.80 -15.43 -3.73
N GLN A 208 -26.08 -15.62 -3.39
CA GLN A 208 -27.17 -15.90 -4.34
C GLN A 208 -28.30 -14.84 -4.28
N PRO A 209 -28.11 -13.64 -4.87
CA PRO A 209 -29.03 -12.51 -4.71
C PRO A 209 -30.46 -12.72 -5.21
N ALA A 210 -30.67 -13.70 -6.09
CA ALA A 210 -32.00 -14.06 -6.61
C ALA A 210 -32.84 -14.91 -5.63
N VAL A 211 -32.24 -15.44 -4.56
CA VAL A 211 -32.88 -16.43 -3.69
C VAL A 211 -33.03 -15.86 -2.28
N CYS A 212 -34.27 -15.82 -1.78
CA CYS A 212 -34.53 -15.51 -0.39
C CYS A 212 -34.11 -16.71 0.49
N PRO A 213 -33.17 -16.54 1.44
CA PRO A 213 -32.63 -17.65 2.22
C PRO A 213 -33.65 -18.07 3.30
N ALA A 214 -33.91 -19.37 3.42
CA ALA A 214 -34.74 -19.91 4.51
C ALA A 214 -34.05 -19.79 5.88
N THR A 215 -32.72 -19.86 5.90
CA THR A 215 -31.87 -19.70 7.07
C THR A 215 -30.59 -18.97 6.69
N LEU A 216 -30.09 -18.11 7.57
CA LEU A 216 -28.82 -17.42 7.36
C LEU A 216 -27.65 -18.38 7.60
N ARG A 217 -26.72 -18.45 6.64
CA ARG A 217 -25.46 -19.17 6.81
C ARG A 217 -24.48 -18.32 7.61
N TYR A 218 -23.81 -18.93 8.58
CA TYR A 218 -22.78 -18.26 9.37
C TYR A 218 -21.58 -19.20 9.65
N PRO A 219 -20.33 -18.76 9.46
CA PRO A 219 -19.94 -17.47 8.88
C PRO A 219 -20.48 -17.29 7.46
N HIS A 220 -20.77 -16.05 7.07
CA HIS A 220 -21.16 -15.69 5.72
C HIS A 220 -19.99 -15.90 4.74
N ILE A 221 -20.21 -15.73 3.43
CA ILE A 221 -19.12 -15.81 2.45
C ILE A 221 -17.94 -14.88 2.83
N PRO A 222 -16.69 -15.25 2.49
CA PRO A 222 -15.51 -14.47 2.84
C PRO A 222 -15.58 -13.00 2.41
N VAL A 223 -15.13 -12.11 3.30
CA VAL A 223 -15.02 -10.66 3.04
C VAL A 223 -13.58 -10.22 3.24
N LEU A 224 -13.00 -9.62 2.19
CA LEU A 224 -11.66 -9.06 2.20
C LEU A 224 -11.79 -7.54 2.09
N ALA A 225 -11.34 -6.79 3.10
CA ALA A 225 -11.35 -5.31 3.06
C ALA A 225 -9.94 -4.75 3.04
N CYS A 226 -9.71 -3.75 2.18
CA CYS A 226 -8.36 -3.30 1.83
C CYS A 226 -7.90 -2.02 2.52
N ASN A 227 -8.77 -1.34 3.23
CA ASN A 227 -8.47 -0.08 3.89
C ASN A 227 -9.30 0.04 5.17
N MET A 228 -8.66 0.30 6.30
CA MET A 228 -9.32 0.44 7.60
C MET A 228 -9.40 1.89 8.09
N ASP A 229 -8.93 2.85 7.30
CA ASP A 229 -8.85 4.24 7.71
C ASP A 229 -10.25 4.81 7.92
N LEU A 230 -10.53 5.20 9.16
CA LEU A 230 -11.76 5.91 9.48
C LEU A 230 -11.79 7.27 8.76
N GLN A 231 -10.64 7.93 8.70
CA GLN A 231 -10.46 9.24 8.09
C GLN A 231 -9.11 9.39 7.40
N TRP A 232 -9.03 10.29 6.42
CA TRP A 232 -7.80 10.63 5.69
C TRP A 232 -7.72 12.12 5.35
N MET A 233 -6.51 12.60 5.05
CA MET A 233 -6.27 14.01 4.73
C MET A 233 -6.39 14.32 3.24
N ALA A 234 -7.45 15.04 2.89
CA ALA A 234 -7.68 15.61 1.56
C ALA A 234 -7.34 17.11 1.52
N GLU A 235 -7.87 17.85 0.53
CA GLU A 235 -7.68 19.29 0.38
C GLU A 235 -8.38 20.12 1.47
N ALA A 236 -9.43 19.58 2.10
CA ALA A 236 -10.19 20.26 3.14
C ALA A 236 -9.39 20.39 4.45
N ARG A 237 -9.71 21.41 5.27
CA ARG A 237 -9.07 21.62 6.58
C ARG A 237 -9.40 20.51 7.60
N MET A 238 -10.52 19.83 7.41
CA MET A 238 -10.95 18.73 8.26
C MET A 238 -10.78 17.40 7.50
N PRO A 239 -10.30 16.33 8.16
CA PRO A 239 -10.20 14.99 7.57
C PRO A 239 -11.52 14.54 6.94
N ARG A 240 -11.45 13.74 5.87
CA ARG A 240 -12.61 13.17 5.18
C ARG A 240 -12.81 11.72 5.60
N PHE A 241 -14.04 11.22 5.57
CA PHE A 241 -14.32 9.81 5.85
C PHE A 241 -13.58 8.92 4.84
N GLY A 242 -12.89 7.90 5.36
CA GLY A 242 -12.25 6.86 4.58
C GLY A 242 -13.08 5.58 4.53
N HIS A 243 -12.46 4.49 4.08
CA HIS A 243 -13.12 3.20 3.96
C HIS A 243 -13.57 2.63 5.31
N GLY A 244 -12.83 2.86 6.39
CA GLY A 244 -13.19 2.41 7.73
C GLY A 244 -14.56 2.93 8.20
N ALA A 245 -14.93 4.15 7.81
CA ALA A 245 -16.27 4.69 8.10
C ALA A 245 -17.37 3.94 7.33
N PHE A 246 -17.10 3.54 6.08
CA PHE A 246 -18.00 2.69 5.31
C PHE A 246 -18.14 1.28 5.93
N LEU A 247 -17.02 0.68 6.34
CA LEU A 247 -16.99 -0.62 7.02
C LEU A 247 -17.81 -0.60 8.32
N LEU A 248 -17.66 0.47 9.13
CA LEU A 248 -18.48 0.68 10.34
C LEU A 248 -19.98 0.69 10.03
N CYS A 249 -20.40 1.37 8.95
CA CYS A 249 -21.80 1.37 8.52
C CYS A 249 -22.26 -0.03 8.09
N LEU A 250 -21.45 -0.75 7.30
CA LEU A 250 -21.74 -2.09 6.82
C LEU A 250 -21.90 -3.09 7.99
N GLU A 251 -20.96 -3.08 8.93
CA GLU A 251 -20.99 -3.91 10.13
C GLU A 251 -22.23 -3.64 10.98
N THR A 252 -22.53 -2.36 11.20
CA THR A 252 -23.67 -1.94 12.04
C THR A 252 -24.98 -2.38 11.41
N LEU A 253 -25.14 -2.21 10.10
CA LEU A 253 -26.34 -2.64 9.38
C LEU A 253 -26.47 -4.16 9.38
N TYR A 254 -25.40 -4.88 9.02
CA TYR A 254 -25.39 -6.34 9.03
C TYR A 254 -25.79 -6.88 10.42
N LYS A 255 -25.21 -6.33 11.49
CA LYS A 255 -25.54 -6.70 12.87
C LYS A 255 -26.98 -6.41 13.26
N LYS A 256 -27.49 -5.23 12.91
CA LYS A 256 -28.87 -4.84 13.22
C LYS A 256 -29.91 -5.68 12.47
N ILE A 257 -29.60 -6.09 11.24
CA ILE A 257 -30.51 -6.87 10.39
C ILE A 257 -30.49 -8.35 10.75
N THR A 258 -29.29 -8.93 10.97
CA THR A 258 -29.11 -10.37 11.14
C THR A 258 -28.97 -10.82 12.60
N GLY A 259 -28.65 -9.90 13.51
CA GLY A 259 -28.21 -10.23 14.88
C GLY A 259 -26.79 -10.79 14.98
N LEU A 260 -26.09 -11.01 13.86
CA LEU A 260 -24.76 -11.62 13.79
C LEU A 260 -23.68 -10.58 13.50
N ASN A 261 -22.45 -10.82 13.97
CA ASN A 261 -21.34 -9.91 13.66
C ASN A 261 -20.84 -10.19 12.24
N LEU A 262 -20.49 -9.14 11.49
CA LEU A 262 -19.77 -9.32 10.22
C LEU A 262 -18.32 -9.73 10.53
N ILE A 263 -17.85 -10.79 9.88
CA ILE A 263 -16.48 -11.32 10.03
C ILE A 263 -15.69 -11.04 8.75
N TYR A 264 -14.58 -10.33 8.87
CA TYR A 264 -13.62 -10.20 7.78
C TYR A 264 -12.70 -11.42 7.75
N THR A 265 -12.55 -12.01 6.58
CA THR A 265 -11.55 -13.06 6.34
C THR A 265 -10.16 -12.46 6.22
N ALA A 266 -10.05 -11.25 5.68
CA ALA A 266 -8.81 -10.51 5.60
C ALA A 266 -9.06 -9.01 5.75
N LEU A 267 -8.31 -8.38 6.65
CA LEU A 267 -8.18 -6.93 6.77
C LEU A 267 -6.76 -6.56 6.38
N ILE A 268 -6.65 -5.92 5.22
CA ILE A 268 -5.38 -5.45 4.67
C ILE A 268 -5.43 -3.92 4.51
N GLY A 269 -4.36 -3.33 4.02
CA GLY A 269 -4.08 -1.91 4.20
C GLY A 269 -3.42 -1.67 5.56
N LYS A 270 -2.81 -0.51 5.75
CA LYS A 270 -2.30 -0.07 7.06
C LYS A 270 -3.49 0.01 8.04
N PRO A 271 -3.35 -0.37 9.32
CA PRO A 271 -2.13 -0.82 10.00
C PRO A 271 -1.79 -2.34 9.91
N SER A 272 -2.40 -3.13 9.02
CA SER A 272 -2.25 -4.60 9.01
C SER A 272 -0.78 -5.08 8.88
N GLU A 273 -0.39 -6.08 9.69
CA GLU A 273 0.93 -6.74 9.62
C GLU A 273 1.25 -7.23 8.19
N ILE A 274 0.24 -7.70 7.47
CA ILE A 274 0.38 -8.25 6.11
C ILE A 274 0.80 -7.15 5.13
N THR A 275 0.30 -5.93 5.31
CA THR A 275 0.64 -4.78 4.47
C THR A 275 2.10 -4.40 4.67
N TYR A 276 2.56 -4.35 5.91
CA TYR A 276 3.97 -4.07 6.22
C TYR A 276 4.88 -5.23 5.80
N HIS A 277 4.42 -6.48 5.91
CA HIS A 277 5.15 -7.62 5.37
C HIS A 277 5.32 -7.51 3.85
N HIS A 278 4.25 -7.19 3.13
CA HIS A 278 4.33 -6.97 1.68
C HIS A 278 5.27 -5.81 1.32
N ALA A 279 5.21 -4.71 2.07
CA ALA A 279 6.11 -3.58 1.91
C ALA A 279 7.57 -3.95 2.18
N HIS A 280 7.84 -4.79 3.19
CA HIS A 280 9.17 -5.33 3.48
C HIS A 280 9.69 -6.19 2.32
N CYS A 281 8.87 -7.08 1.74
CA CYS A 281 9.27 -7.84 0.55
C CYS A 281 9.61 -6.91 -0.64
N MET A 282 8.81 -5.87 -0.86
CA MET A 282 9.04 -4.93 -1.96
C MET A 282 10.28 -4.05 -1.75
N VAL A 283 10.56 -3.60 -0.52
CA VAL A 283 11.77 -2.82 -0.24
C VAL A 283 13.03 -3.68 -0.35
N LEU A 284 12.97 -4.96 0.01
CA LEU A 284 14.06 -5.92 -0.24
C LEU A 284 14.28 -6.17 -1.73
N ALA A 285 13.21 -6.31 -2.52
CA ALA A 285 13.31 -6.45 -3.96
C ALA A 285 13.96 -5.20 -4.59
N HIS A 286 13.54 -4.01 -4.15
CA HIS A 286 14.14 -2.75 -4.59
C HIS A 286 15.62 -2.64 -4.16
N ALA A 287 15.96 -3.04 -2.92
CA ALA A 287 17.35 -3.08 -2.44
C ALA A 287 18.24 -3.94 -3.36
N ARG A 288 17.77 -5.13 -3.73
CA ARG A 288 18.47 -6.02 -4.67
C ARG A 288 18.65 -5.38 -6.04
N GLN A 289 17.62 -4.69 -6.56
CA GLN A 289 17.68 -3.99 -7.86
C GLN A 289 18.75 -2.88 -7.87
N ILE A 290 18.94 -2.16 -6.76
CA ILE A 290 19.97 -1.11 -6.64
C ILE A 290 21.32 -1.64 -6.11
N GLY A 291 21.53 -2.96 -6.13
CA GLY A 291 22.81 -3.60 -5.81
C GLY A 291 23.11 -3.77 -4.32
N ILE A 292 22.09 -3.72 -3.45
CA ILE A 292 22.20 -3.98 -2.01
C ILE A 292 21.64 -5.37 -1.73
N THR A 293 22.55 -6.34 -1.60
CA THR A 293 22.23 -7.72 -1.21
C THR A 293 22.63 -7.92 0.25
N ASP A 294 21.70 -8.40 1.07
CA ASP A 294 21.93 -8.92 2.44
C ASP A 294 22.36 -7.91 3.52
N ASN A 295 22.13 -6.61 3.31
CA ASN A 295 22.48 -5.57 4.29
C ASN A 295 21.28 -4.84 4.93
N LEU A 296 20.06 -5.06 4.45
CA LEU A 296 18.88 -4.32 4.92
C LEU A 296 18.42 -4.81 6.29
N LYS A 297 18.81 -4.15 7.37
CA LYS A 297 18.51 -4.48 8.76
C LYS A 297 17.40 -3.64 9.38
N HIS A 298 17.32 -2.36 9.04
CA HIS A 298 16.40 -1.43 9.70
C HIS A 298 15.35 -0.91 8.71
N LEU A 299 14.08 -0.91 9.11
CA LEU A 299 13.01 -0.24 8.37
C LEU A 299 12.61 1.02 9.10
N TYR A 300 12.40 2.10 8.36
CA TYR A 300 11.84 3.34 8.88
C TYR A 300 10.53 3.63 8.16
N ALA A 301 9.43 3.62 8.90
CA ALA A 301 8.11 3.93 8.40
C ALA A 301 7.75 5.37 8.73
N ILE A 302 7.66 6.21 7.70
CA ILE A 302 7.33 7.63 7.82
C ILE A 302 5.86 7.81 7.46
N GLY A 303 5.06 8.34 8.39
CA GLY A 303 3.61 8.52 8.23
C GLY A 303 3.05 9.70 9.00
N ASP A 304 1.81 10.07 8.74
CA ASP A 304 1.14 11.23 9.33
C ASP A 304 0.04 10.87 10.33
N ASN A 305 -0.28 9.58 10.46
CA ASN A 305 -1.42 9.12 11.24
C ASN A 305 -1.02 8.03 12.26
N ILE A 306 -1.31 8.31 13.53
CA ILE A 306 -1.00 7.45 14.66
C ILE A 306 -1.69 6.09 14.56
N TYR A 307 -2.95 6.07 14.15
CA TYR A 307 -3.79 4.87 14.17
C TYR A 307 -3.54 3.93 12.98
N THR A 308 -2.71 4.35 12.02
CA THR A 308 -2.48 3.62 10.77
C THR A 308 -0.98 3.40 10.54
N ASP A 309 -0.19 4.46 10.44
CA ASP A 309 1.23 4.38 10.09
C ASP A 309 2.09 4.00 11.29
N VAL A 310 1.93 4.73 12.40
CA VAL A 310 2.67 4.47 13.64
C VAL A 310 2.26 3.12 14.20
N PHE A 311 0.94 2.89 14.31
CA PHE A 311 0.41 1.61 14.78
C PHE A 311 0.90 0.45 13.92
N GLY A 312 0.81 0.56 12.59
CA GLY A 312 1.21 -0.52 11.70
C GLY A 312 2.70 -0.82 11.75
N ALA A 313 3.54 0.22 11.82
CA ALA A 313 4.98 0.07 11.96
C ALA A 313 5.36 -0.60 13.29
N ASN A 314 4.74 -0.17 14.40
CA ASN A 314 4.98 -0.72 15.73
C ASN A 314 4.50 -2.18 15.83
N LEU A 315 3.33 -2.49 15.25
CA LEU A 315 2.80 -3.85 15.18
C LEU A 315 3.74 -4.76 14.39
N TYR A 316 4.25 -4.28 13.25
CA TYR A 316 5.22 -5.00 12.46
C TYR A 316 6.57 -5.17 13.16
N ASN A 317 7.03 -4.18 13.92
CA ASN A 317 8.23 -4.31 14.75
C ASN A 317 8.07 -5.43 15.79
N GLN A 318 6.92 -5.50 16.48
CA GLN A 318 6.63 -6.61 17.39
C GLN A 318 6.57 -7.96 16.67
N TYR A 319 6.14 -8.00 15.41
CA TYR A 319 6.23 -9.20 14.58
C TYR A 319 7.70 -9.59 14.32
N LEU A 320 8.56 -8.64 13.94
CA LEU A 320 9.99 -8.89 13.70
C LEU A 320 10.70 -9.40 14.96
N GLU A 321 10.45 -8.80 16.12
CA GLU A 321 10.99 -9.28 17.40
C GLU A 321 10.50 -10.69 17.76
N ARG A 322 9.21 -10.98 17.54
CA ARG A 322 8.67 -12.34 17.74
C ARG A 322 9.30 -13.32 16.77
N ARG A 323 9.55 -12.93 15.52
CA ARG A 323 10.20 -13.75 14.50
C ARG A 323 11.61 -14.14 14.93
N GLU A 324 12.41 -13.20 15.44
CA GLU A 324 13.75 -13.53 15.97
C GLU A 324 13.70 -14.53 17.13
N ARG A 325 12.69 -14.41 18.01
CA ARG A 325 12.47 -15.35 19.13
C ARG A 325 11.90 -16.72 18.67
N ARG A 326 11.23 -16.79 17.51
CA ARG A 326 10.51 -17.97 16.98
C ARG A 326 11.38 -19.07 16.40
N VAL A 327 12.70 -18.93 16.36
CA VAL A 327 13.64 -20.04 16.08
C VAL A 327 13.40 -21.26 17.01
N THR A 328 12.57 -21.14 18.06
CA THR A 328 12.27 -22.23 19.02
C THR A 328 10.81 -22.68 19.19
N ARG A 329 9.77 -22.13 18.52
CA ARG A 329 8.38 -22.69 18.63
C ARG A 329 7.41 -22.16 17.56
N ARG A 330 6.71 -23.07 16.86
CA ARG A 330 5.65 -22.79 15.87
C ARG A 330 4.48 -22.03 16.50
N GLN A 331 4.15 -20.86 15.98
CA GLN A 331 2.88 -20.17 16.23
C GLN A 331 2.30 -19.63 14.91
N GLN A 332 1.12 -20.15 14.60
CA GLN A 332 0.14 -19.77 13.59
C GLN A 332 -0.17 -18.27 13.68
N ASN A 333 -0.30 -17.52 12.55
CA ASN A 333 -1.11 -16.29 12.45
C ASN A 333 -1.12 -15.64 11.04
N ILE A 334 0.01 -15.52 10.31
CA ILE A 334 0.03 -14.93 8.94
C ILE A 334 0.11 -16.02 7.87
N GLU A 335 0.87 -17.08 8.13
CA GLU A 335 1.10 -18.21 7.22
C GLU A 335 -0.21 -18.95 6.88
N ASP A 336 -1.09 -19.16 7.88
CA ASP A 336 -2.39 -19.78 7.68
C ASP A 336 -3.33 -18.94 6.80
N LEU A 337 -3.18 -17.61 6.83
CA LEU A 337 -4.00 -16.70 6.04
C LEU A 337 -3.53 -16.63 4.57
N LEU A 338 -2.22 -16.75 4.32
CA LEU A 338 -1.65 -16.67 2.98
C LEU A 338 -1.41 -18.04 2.33
N GLY A 339 -1.53 -19.14 3.07
CA GLY A 339 -1.34 -20.49 2.56
C GLY A 339 0.06 -20.76 1.99
N ALA A 340 1.07 -20.00 2.42
CA ALA A 340 2.43 -20.01 1.89
C ALA A 340 3.42 -20.73 2.82
N ASP A 341 4.47 -21.32 2.25
CA ASP A 341 5.52 -22.04 2.99
C ASP A 341 6.45 -21.05 3.73
N PRO A 342 6.74 -21.22 5.03
CA PRO A 342 7.45 -20.21 5.86
C PRO A 342 8.89 -19.91 5.44
N HIS A 343 9.49 -20.71 4.54
CA HIS A 343 10.91 -20.60 4.20
C HIS A 343 11.25 -19.46 3.22
N ASP A 344 10.27 -18.95 2.47
CA ASP A 344 10.45 -17.78 1.58
C ASP A 344 10.45 -16.42 2.31
N TRP A 345 10.21 -16.42 3.63
CA TRP A 345 9.86 -15.23 4.42
C TRP A 345 11.02 -14.69 5.28
N ASP A 346 12.19 -15.34 5.23
CA ASP A 346 13.12 -15.36 6.37
C ASP A 346 14.37 -14.47 6.22
N GLN A 347 14.30 -13.38 5.46
CA GLN A 347 15.47 -12.51 5.26
C GLN A 347 15.12 -11.03 5.26
N GLY A 348 16.06 -10.20 5.74
CA GLY A 348 16.01 -8.75 5.64
C GLY A 348 16.08 -8.05 6.99
N ALA A 349 15.03 -7.32 7.33
CA ALA A 349 15.02 -6.41 8.45
C ALA A 349 14.84 -7.09 9.82
N VAL A 350 15.51 -6.58 10.84
CA VAL A 350 15.39 -6.97 12.25
C VAL A 350 14.54 -6.00 13.07
N SER A 351 14.35 -4.77 12.60
CA SER A 351 13.52 -3.75 13.27
C SER A 351 12.73 -2.89 12.29
N CYS A 352 11.63 -2.32 12.79
CA CYS A 352 10.81 -1.34 12.07
C CYS A 352 10.47 -0.17 13.01
N SER A 353 11.06 1.00 12.75
CA SER A 353 10.90 2.21 13.53
C SER A 353 9.83 3.13 12.93
N SER A 354 8.93 3.65 13.77
CA SER A 354 7.88 4.59 13.36
C SER A 354 8.36 6.05 13.49
N ILE A 355 8.18 6.83 12.43
CA ILE A 355 8.46 8.27 12.41
C ILE A 355 7.18 9.01 12.01
N LEU A 356 6.62 9.76 12.97
CA LEU A 356 5.42 10.57 12.76
C LEU A 356 5.79 11.95 12.24
N VAL A 357 5.15 12.39 11.15
CA VAL A 357 5.27 13.77 10.65
C VAL A 357 4.05 14.61 11.01
N GLU A 358 4.25 15.91 11.20
CA GLU A 358 3.21 16.87 11.62
C GLU A 358 2.47 17.53 10.45
N THR A 359 2.62 17.00 9.24
CA THR A 359 2.09 17.62 8.00
C THR A 359 0.72 17.09 7.58
N GLY A 360 0.06 16.24 8.37
CA GLY A 360 -1.13 15.50 7.95
C GLY A 360 -2.24 15.38 9.00
N VAL A 361 -2.75 14.16 9.23
CA VAL A 361 -3.85 13.88 10.18
C VAL A 361 -3.46 14.35 11.58
N TYR A 362 -2.25 14.00 12.01
CA TYR A 362 -1.68 14.47 13.25
C TYR A 362 -1.24 15.93 13.15
N SER A 363 -1.53 16.71 14.19
CA SER A 363 -1.09 18.10 14.34
C SER A 363 -0.90 18.39 15.84
N PRO A 364 0.24 18.95 16.27
CA PRO A 364 0.52 19.20 17.69
C PRO A 364 -0.49 20.16 18.37
N ASP A 365 -1.12 21.04 17.58
CA ASP A 365 -2.17 21.96 18.04
C ASP A 365 -3.55 21.30 18.25
N ARG A 366 -3.74 20.04 17.85
CA ARG A 366 -5.01 19.31 18.02
C ARG A 366 -4.97 18.50 19.31
N ASN A 367 -5.85 18.87 20.24
CA ASN A 367 -6.02 18.14 21.50
C ASN A 367 -6.89 16.89 21.24
N ASP A 368 -6.28 15.76 20.87
CA ASP A 368 -6.95 14.50 20.49
C ASP A 368 -7.55 13.71 21.68
N GLY A 369 -7.65 14.32 22.86
CA GLY A 369 -7.85 13.64 24.14
C GLY A 369 -9.19 12.90 24.39
N ILE A 370 -10.05 12.64 23.39
CA ILE A 370 -11.36 11.99 23.61
C ILE A 370 -11.77 10.98 22.53
N SER A 371 -11.29 11.04 21.28
CA SER A 371 -11.84 10.21 20.19
C SER A 371 -11.00 8.96 19.90
N ASP A 372 -11.54 7.78 20.21
CA ASP A 372 -10.95 6.50 19.80
C ASP A 372 -11.22 6.24 18.30
N HIS A 373 -10.15 6.31 17.51
CA HIS A 373 -10.16 5.98 16.08
C HIS A 373 -9.48 4.64 15.78
N SER A 374 -9.23 3.82 16.81
CA SER A 374 -8.62 2.51 16.66
C SER A 374 -9.53 1.60 15.83
N PRO A 375 -8.98 0.81 14.88
CA PRO A 375 -9.79 -0.18 14.20
C PRO A 375 -10.25 -1.23 15.22
N ARG A 376 -11.56 -1.53 15.21
CA ARG A 376 -12.23 -2.41 16.19
C ARG A 376 -11.48 -3.72 16.43
N ASP A 377 -10.96 -4.31 15.36
CA ASP A 377 -10.35 -5.64 15.40
C ASP A 377 -8.94 -5.66 16.02
N PHE A 378 -8.41 -4.49 16.44
CA PHE A 378 -7.19 -4.37 17.24
C PHE A 378 -7.46 -3.97 18.70
N LEU A 379 -8.73 -3.94 19.13
CA LEU A 379 -9.09 -3.65 20.51
C LEU A 379 -8.95 -4.90 21.40
N PRO A 380 -8.43 -4.76 22.64
CA PRO A 380 -7.91 -3.53 23.24
C PRO A 380 -6.54 -3.16 22.66
N VAL A 381 -6.38 -1.89 22.27
CA VAL A 381 -5.12 -1.37 21.75
C VAL A 381 -4.15 -1.14 22.91
N GLU A 382 -2.99 -1.81 22.87
CA GLU A 382 -1.87 -1.50 23.76
C GLU A 382 -1.37 -0.09 23.47
N GLU A 383 -1.26 0.77 24.49
CA GLU A 383 -0.96 2.20 24.32
C GLU A 383 0.36 2.45 23.58
N LYS A 384 1.39 1.64 23.88
CA LYS A 384 2.70 1.63 23.19
C LYS A 384 2.61 1.43 21.67
N LEU A 385 1.55 0.83 21.13
CA LEU A 385 1.39 0.69 19.68
C LEU A 385 1.07 2.04 19.02
N ARG A 386 0.56 3.01 19.77
CA ARG A 386 0.22 4.37 19.28
C ARG A 386 1.33 5.39 19.52
N GLU A 387 2.40 5.02 20.20
CA GLU A 387 3.52 5.91 20.48
C GLU A 387 4.53 5.84 19.32
N PRO A 388 4.77 6.95 18.59
CA PRO A 388 5.82 6.97 17.59
C PRO A 388 7.20 6.91 18.26
N GLU A 389 8.14 6.21 17.64
CA GLU A 389 9.53 6.21 18.13
C GLU A 389 10.17 7.60 17.97
N TYR A 390 9.81 8.30 16.90
CA TYR A 390 10.22 9.67 16.64
C TYR A 390 9.08 10.52 16.07
N THR A 391 9.04 11.79 16.44
CA THR A 391 8.14 12.80 15.84
C THR A 391 8.98 13.93 15.26
N VAL A 392 8.68 14.33 14.02
CA VAL A 392 9.40 15.38 13.30
C VAL A 392 8.44 16.27 12.51
N GLU A 393 8.88 17.48 12.19
CA GLU A 393 8.02 18.48 11.52
C GLU A 393 7.54 18.02 10.14
N ASN A 394 8.38 17.35 9.35
CA ASN A 394 8.08 16.96 7.97
C ASN A 394 9.04 15.89 7.43
N VAL A 395 8.78 15.40 6.21
CA VAL A 395 9.54 14.33 5.55
C VAL A 395 11.04 14.63 5.38
N SER A 396 11.44 15.89 5.19
CA SER A 396 12.85 16.25 5.10
C SER A 396 13.58 16.04 6.43
N LYS A 397 12.92 16.38 7.54
CA LYS A 397 13.46 16.16 8.89
C LYS A 397 13.48 14.68 9.27
N ALA A 398 12.53 13.90 8.77
CA ALA A 398 12.55 12.45 8.91
C ALA A 398 13.80 11.84 8.23
N ILE A 399 14.10 12.27 7.00
CA ILE A 399 15.29 11.79 6.27
C ILE A 399 16.59 12.25 6.95
N ASP A 400 16.66 13.50 7.45
CA ASP A 400 17.79 13.97 8.27
C ASP A 400 18.03 13.07 9.48
N LEU A 401 16.96 12.77 10.22
CA LEU A 401 17.01 11.92 11.40
C LEU A 401 17.54 10.52 11.06
N ILE A 402 16.99 9.87 10.03
CA ILE A 402 17.42 8.53 9.60
C ILE A 402 18.90 8.54 9.22
N PHE A 403 19.35 9.52 8.44
CA PHE A 403 20.74 9.63 8.01
C PHE A 403 21.69 9.79 9.20
N ASN A 404 21.28 10.56 10.22
CA ASN A 404 22.05 10.72 11.45
C ASN A 404 22.11 9.41 12.25
N ILE A 405 20.98 8.69 12.41
CA ILE A 405 20.94 7.41 13.14
C ILE A 405 21.84 6.36 12.46
N GLU A 406 21.75 6.25 11.14
CA GLU A 406 22.45 5.25 10.34
C GLU A 406 23.89 5.63 10.00
N ASN A 407 24.32 6.85 10.36
CA ASN A 407 25.59 7.46 9.94
C ASN A 407 25.79 7.31 8.42
N PHE A 408 24.86 7.88 7.66
CA PHE A 408 24.79 7.81 6.20
C PHE A 408 24.86 9.21 5.59
N GLU A 409 25.84 9.44 4.71
CA GLU A 409 26.12 10.74 4.07
C GLU A 409 25.74 10.74 2.59
#